data_AF-A0A916XGI0-F1
#
_entry.id   AF-A0A916XGI0-F1
#
_cell.length_a   1.000
_cell.length_b   1.000
_cell.length_c   1.000
_cell.angle_alpha   90.00
_cell.angle_beta   90.00
_cell.angle_gamma   90.00
#
_symmetry.space_group_name_H-M   'P 1'
#
loop_
_entity.id
_entity.type
_entity.pdbx_description
1 polymer ?
#
loop_
_entity_poly.entity_id
_entity_poly.type
_entity_poly.pdbx_seq_one_letter_code
_entity_poly.pdbx_strand_id
1 'polypeptide(L)'
;MRLLITIAIMVVSEILLWFIFSVVAKFYYKKTEIDLESLFKGCLERLFLALFLYNDLPHALTVFSALKIATRLKHEERQGETQRFNNYYLIGNLISVSMSLFYLYLWNHASDIDAALERLFSR
;
A
#
# COMPACT_ATOMS: atom_id res chain seq x y z
N MET A 1 17.73 -17.43 -4.42
CA MET A 1 16.34 -17.89 -4.58
C MET A 1 15.41 -17.14 -3.62
N ARG A 2 15.74 -17.11 -2.33
CA ARG A 2 15.07 -16.36 -1.25
C ARG A 2 14.57 -14.95 -1.62
N LEU A 3 15.51 -14.07 -1.96
CA LEU A 3 15.21 -12.69 -2.34
C LEU A 3 14.28 -12.59 -3.57
N LEU A 4 14.40 -13.51 -4.53
CA LEU A 4 13.56 -13.53 -5.73
C LEU A 4 12.11 -13.90 -5.39
N ILE A 5 11.91 -14.84 -4.46
CA ILE A 5 10.57 -15.24 -4.00
C ILE A 5 9.90 -14.09 -3.24
N THR A 6 10.60 -13.46 -2.30
CA THR A 6 10.07 -12.30 -1.57
C THR A 6 9.72 -11.15 -2.52
N ILE A 7 10.60 -10.82 -3.47
CA ILE A 7 10.33 -9.81 -4.50
C ILE A 7 9.13 -10.20 -5.36
N ALA A 8 9.00 -11.47 -5.76
CA ALA A 8 7.84 -11.93 -6.52
C ALA A 8 6.53 -11.78 -5.75
N ILE A 9 6.50 -12.15 -4.46
CA ILE A 9 5.33 -11.95 -3.59
C ILE A 9 4.98 -10.48 -3.47
N MET A 10 5.97 -9.60 -3.29
CA MET A 10 5.75 -8.15 -3.22
C MET A 10 5.18 -7.60 -4.54
N VAL A 11 5.72 -8.01 -5.69
CA VAL A 11 5.23 -7.57 -7.01
C VAL A 11 3.80 -8.06 -7.26
N VAL A 12 3.50 -9.32 -6.96
CA VAL A 12 2.13 -9.86 -7.08
C VAL A 12 1.17 -9.10 -6.16
N SER A 13 1.60 -8.78 -4.93
CA SER A 13 0.81 -7.99 -3.99
C SER A 13 0.51 -6.58 -4.51
N GLU A 14 1.48 -5.91 -5.15
CA GLU A 14 1.26 -4.61 -5.79
C GLU A 14 0.26 -4.67 -6.94
N ILE A 15 0.34 -5.71 -7.79
CA ILE A 15 -0.62 -5.91 -8.88
C ILE A 15 -2.03 -6.14 -8.31
N LEU A 16 -2.16 -6.95 -7.26
CA LEU A 16 -3.43 -7.16 -6.57
C LEU A 16 -3.98 -5.88 -5.95
N LEU A 17 -3.12 -5.06 -5.33
CA LEU A 17 -3.52 -3.77 -4.79
C LEU A 17 -4.00 -2.82 -5.88
N TRP A 18 -3.30 -2.75 -7.02
CA TRP A 18 -3.76 -1.95 -8.16
C TRP A 18 -5.15 -2.35 -8.62
N PHE A 19 -5.41 -3.67 -8.69
CA PHE A 19 -6.73 -4.18 -9.02
C PHE A 19 -7.78 -3.82 -7.96
N ILE A 20 -7.50 -4.04 -6.67
CA ILE A 20 -8.41 -3.70 -5.56
C ILE A 20 -8.72 -2.21 -5.56
N PHE A 21 -7.71 -1.35 -5.67
CA PHE A 21 -7.91 0.11 -5.69
C PHE A 21 -8.72 0.55 -6.90
N SER A 22 -8.50 -0.04 -8.08
CA SER A 22 -9.31 0.23 -9.27
C SER A 22 -10.78 -0.15 -9.06
N VAL A 23 -11.05 -1.32 -8.48
CA VAL A 23 -12.41 -1.77 -8.16
C VAL A 23 -13.08 -0.86 -7.13
N VAL A 24 -12.39 -0.54 -6.03
CA VAL A 24 -12.91 0.35 -4.97
C VAL A 24 -13.16 1.75 -5.52
N ALA A 25 -12.27 2.28 -6.35
CA ALA A 25 -12.45 3.57 -7.02
C ALA A 25 -13.71 3.59 -7.89
N LYS A 26 -13.96 2.51 -8.65
CA LYS A 26 -15.18 2.36 -9.46
C LYS A 26 -16.45 2.37 -8.60
N PHE A 27 -16.44 1.68 -7.44
CA PHE A 27 -17.58 1.67 -6.53
C PHE A 27 -17.84 3.03 -5.86
N TYR A 28 -16.79 3.76 -5.48
CA TYR A 28 -16.92 5.03 -4.77
C TYR A 28 -17.19 6.22 -5.69
N TYR A 29 -16.48 6.32 -6.82
CA TYR A 29 -16.54 7.49 -7.71
C TYR A 29 -17.34 7.29 -8.99
N LYS A 30 -17.84 6.07 -9.28
CA LYS A 30 -18.43 5.71 -10.59
C LYS A 30 -17.53 6.08 -11.79
N LYS A 31 -16.24 6.36 -11.57
CA LYS A 31 -15.27 6.61 -12.64
C LYS A 31 -15.06 5.31 -13.40
N THR A 32 -15.26 5.36 -14.71
CA THR A 32 -15.05 4.24 -15.63
C THR A 32 -13.57 4.09 -16.01
N GLU A 33 -12.80 5.17 -15.86
CA GLU A 33 -11.39 5.24 -16.27
C GLU A 33 -10.44 4.95 -15.09
N ILE A 34 -9.42 4.15 -15.38
CA ILE A 34 -8.36 3.83 -14.43
C ILE A 34 -7.40 5.03 -14.36
N ASP A 35 -7.38 5.69 -13.20
CA ASP A 35 -6.46 6.79 -12.94
C ASP A 35 -5.06 6.24 -12.60
N LEU A 36 -4.24 6.06 -13.64
CA LEU A 36 -2.87 5.57 -13.52
C LEU A 36 -1.99 6.48 -12.64
N GLU A 37 -2.25 7.78 -12.62
CA GLU A 37 -1.50 8.73 -11.78
C GLU A 37 -1.77 8.46 -10.29
N SER A 38 -3.03 8.22 -9.93
CA SER A 38 -3.41 7.86 -8.56
C SER A 38 -2.80 6.53 -8.11
N LEU A 39 -2.81 5.51 -8.99
CA LEU A 39 -2.19 4.21 -8.71
C LEU A 39 -0.67 4.32 -8.52
N PHE A 40 0.00 5.10 -9.39
CA PHE A 40 1.44 5.32 -9.29
C PHE A 40 1.82 6.08 -8.02
N LYS A 41 1.06 7.10 -7.64
CA LYS A 41 1.21 7.79 -6.34
C LYS A 41 1.14 6.79 -5.19
N GLY A 42 0.12 5.93 -5.17
CA GLY A 42 -0.01 4.89 -4.13
C GLY A 42 1.19 3.92 -4.08
N CYS A 43 1.75 3.57 -5.24
CA CYS A 43 2.96 2.73 -5.31
C CYS A 43 4.18 3.46 -4.71
N LEU A 44 4.41 4.73 -5.08
CA LEU A 44 5.51 5.53 -4.53
C LEU A 44 5.40 5.70 -3.01
N GLU A 45 4.20 5.92 -2.50
CA GLU A 45 3.95 6.01 -1.06
C GLU A 45 4.33 4.72 -0.33
N ARG A 46 3.93 3.56 -0.86
CA ARG A 46 4.27 2.26 -0.28
C ARG A 46 5.75 1.95 -0.37
N LEU A 47 6.39 2.28 -1.50
CA LEU A 47 7.83 2.14 -1.68
C LEU A 47 8.60 3.01 -0.69
N PHE A 48 8.20 4.27 -0.51
CA PHE A 48 8.77 5.16 0.49
C PHE A 48 8.66 4.54 1.89
N LEU A 49 7.46 4.14 2.31
CA LEU A 49 7.27 3.53 3.63
C LEU A 49 8.10 2.24 3.79
N ALA A 50 8.09 1.36 2.80
CA ALA A 50 8.84 0.10 2.84
C ALA A 50 10.34 0.34 2.99
N LEU A 51 10.93 1.25 2.19
CA LEU A 51 12.35 1.57 2.26
C LEU A 51 12.77 2.04 3.65
N PHE A 52 12.02 2.95 4.27
CA PHE A 52 12.37 3.45 5.60
C PHE A 52 12.13 2.40 6.70
N LEU A 53 11.05 1.63 6.59
CA LEU A 53 10.76 0.55 7.53
C LEU A 53 11.81 -0.56 7.48
N TYR A 54 12.34 -0.91 6.30
CA TYR A 54 13.45 -1.86 6.17
C TYR A 54 14.76 -1.37 6.79
N ASN A 55 14.91 -0.06 7.00
CA ASN A 55 16.07 0.54 7.66
C ASN A 55 15.80 0.85 9.14
N ASP A 56 14.77 0.24 9.74
CA ASP A 56 14.38 0.44 11.14
C ASP A 56 14.09 1.92 11.48
N LEU A 57 13.52 2.67 10.53
CA LEU A 57 13.11 4.07 10.69
C LEU A 57 11.57 4.18 10.80
N PRO A 58 10.95 3.80 11.93
CA PRO A 58 9.50 3.83 12.09
C PRO A 58 8.93 5.25 12.05
N HIS A 59 9.76 6.27 12.30
CA HIS A 59 9.42 7.70 12.19
C HIS A 59 8.86 8.07 10.80
N ALA A 60 9.18 7.31 9.76
CA ALA A 60 8.60 7.49 8.43
C ALA A 60 7.07 7.39 8.43
N LEU A 61 6.48 6.54 9.29
CA LEU A 61 5.03 6.44 9.45
C LEU A 61 4.44 7.76 9.98
N THR A 62 5.11 8.38 10.96
CA THR A 62 4.69 9.65 11.55
C THR A 62 4.79 10.79 10.54
N VAL A 63 5.92 10.90 9.84
CA VAL A 63 6.14 11.92 8.81
C VAL A 63 5.13 11.76 7.68
N PHE A 64 4.90 10.54 7.23
CA PHE A 64 3.95 10.24 6.17
C PHE A 64 2.50 10.56 6.58
N SER A 65 2.11 10.23 7.81
CA SER A 65 0.80 10.56 8.36
C SER A 65 0.61 12.08 8.45
N ALA A 66 1.62 12.81 8.92
CA ALA A 66 1.61 14.27 8.97
C ALA A 66 1.47 14.89 7.57
N LEU A 67 2.22 14.39 6.59
CA LEU A 67 2.13 14.83 5.19
C LEU A 67 0.74 14.63 4.62
N LYS A 68 0.12 13.46 4.86
CA LYS A 68 -1.25 13.16 4.39
C LYS A 68 -2.32 14.02 5.05
N ILE A 69 -2.17 14.35 6.33
CA ILE A 69 -3.09 15.27 7.01
C ILE A 69 -2.93 16.69 6.46
N ALA A 70 -1.69 17.16 6.31
CA ALA A 70 -1.39 18.49 5.81
C ALA A 70 -1.93 18.73 4.39
N THR A 71 -1.80 17.74 3.50
CA THR A 71 -2.32 17.86 2.12
C THR A 71 -3.85 17.82 2.07
N ARG A 72 -4.51 17.12 3.01
CA ARG A 72 -5.98 17.06 3.08
C ARG A 72 -6.60 18.36 3.58
N LEU A 73 -6.01 19.00 4.59
CA LEU A 73 -6.52 20.26 5.15
C LEU A 73 -6.68 21.35 4.08
N LYS A 74 -5.83 21.34 3.04
CA LYS A 74 -5.92 22.25 1.89
C LYS A 74 -7.12 21.98 0.96
N HIS A 75 -7.77 20.82 1.04
CA HIS A 75 -8.84 20.41 0.13
C HIS A 75 -10.24 20.46 0.75
N GLU A 76 -10.36 20.54 2.08
CA GLU A 76 -11.65 20.61 2.79
C GLU A 76 -12.39 21.96 2.62
N GLU A 77 -11.77 22.99 2.03
CA GLU A 77 -12.43 24.28 1.74
C GLU A 77 -13.50 24.22 0.63
N ARG A 78 -13.63 23.11 -0.11
CA ARG A 78 -14.64 22.94 -1.18
C ARG A 78 -15.74 21.94 -0.76
N GLN A 79 -16.96 22.46 -0.65
CA GLN A 79 -18.17 21.85 -0.06
C GLN A 79 -18.70 20.56 -0.74
N GLY A 80 -19.39 19.72 0.05
CA GLY A 80 -20.59 18.99 -0.40
C GLY A 80 -20.59 17.46 -0.23
N GLU A 81 -19.57 16.76 -0.74
CA GLU A 81 -19.50 15.28 -0.78
C GLU A 81 -18.47 14.69 0.21
N THR A 82 -18.21 15.42 1.29
CA THR A 82 -17.00 15.29 2.12
C THR A 82 -16.87 13.93 2.82
N GLN A 83 -17.97 13.32 3.24
CA GLN A 83 -17.91 12.15 4.12
C GLN A 83 -17.54 10.86 3.37
N ARG A 84 -18.12 10.63 2.19
CA ARG A 84 -17.83 9.45 1.37
C ARG A 84 -16.43 9.51 0.77
N PHE A 85 -15.99 10.71 0.38
CA PHE A 85 -14.63 11.01 -0.04
C PHE A 85 -13.65 10.70 1.10
N ASN A 86 -13.85 11.28 2.29
CA ASN A 86 -12.98 11.06 3.44
C ASN A 86 -12.86 9.58 3.83
N ASN A 87 -13.95 8.81 3.79
CA ASN A 87 -13.92 7.38 4.06
C ASN A 87 -13.09 6.60 3.03
N TYR A 88 -13.19 6.93 1.75
CA TYR A 88 -12.36 6.33 0.71
C TYR A 88 -10.86 6.57 0.95
N TYR A 89 -10.46 7.80 1.24
CA TYR A 89 -9.05 8.13 1.52
C TYR A 89 -8.55 7.48 2.80
N LEU A 90 -9.37 7.44 3.85
CA LEU A 90 -9.01 6.80 5.10
C LEU A 90 -8.72 5.30 4.90
N ILE A 91 -9.63 4.59 4.23
CA ILE A 91 -9.47 3.16 3.93
C ILE A 91 -8.23 2.94 3.05
N GLY A 92 -8.04 3.74 2.01
CA GLY A 92 -6.89 3.60 1.13
C GLY A 92 -5.55 3.83 1.83
N ASN A 93 -5.49 4.81 2.73
CA ASN A 93 -4.31 5.07 3.54
C ASN A 93 -4.02 3.92 4.50
N LEU A 94 -5.05 3.38 5.16
CA LEU A 94 -4.91 2.26 6.08
C LEU A 94 -4.43 1.00 5.36
N ILE A 95 -4.97 0.70 4.17
CA ILE A 95 -4.52 -0.42 3.33
C ILE A 95 -3.05 -0.22 2.93
N SER A 96 -2.67 0.97 2.47
CA SER A 96 -1.28 1.24 2.07
C SER A 96 -0.29 1.06 3.22
N VAL A 97 -0.60 1.59 4.41
CA VAL A 97 0.25 1.42 5.60
C VAL A 97 0.32 -0.05 6.03
N SER A 98 -0.83 -0.74 6.05
CA SER A 98 -0.90 -2.16 6.40
C SER A 98 -0.06 -3.02 5.45
N MET A 99 -0.08 -2.70 4.15
CA MET A 99 0.72 -3.40 3.14
C MET A 99 2.21 -3.09 3.26
N SER A 100 2.61 -1.86 3.56
CA SER A 100 4.02 -1.56 3.84
C SER A 100 4.54 -2.31 5.07
N LEU A 101 3.73 -2.43 6.12
CA LEU A 101 4.07 -3.25 7.29
C LEU A 101 4.11 -4.75 6.96
N PHE A 102 3.20 -5.23 6.10
CA PHE A 102 3.23 -6.60 5.61
C PHE A 102 4.51 -6.89 4.81
N TYR A 103 4.98 -5.94 4.00
CA TYR A 103 6.27 -6.07 3.30
C TYR A 103 7.46 -6.15 4.26
N LEU A 104 7.48 -5.33 5.32
CA LEU A 104 8.45 -5.46 6.41
C LEU A 104 8.40 -6.85 7.06
N TYR A 105 7.20 -7.34 7.36
CA TYR A 105 7.02 -8.67 7.94
C TYR A 105 7.58 -9.77 7.02
N LEU A 106 7.26 -9.72 5.72
CA LEU A 106 7.77 -10.67 4.73
C LEU A 106 9.30 -10.62 4.62
N TRP A 107 9.88 -9.44 4.66
CA TRP A 107 11.33 -9.26 4.64
C TRP A 107 12.00 -9.90 5.85
N ASN A 108 11.47 -9.63 7.06
CA ASN A 108 12.03 -10.14 8.30
C ASN A 108 11.87 -11.67 8.45
N HIS A 109 10.86 -12.26 7.82
CA HIS A 109 10.57 -13.71 7.89
C HIS A 109 10.86 -14.44 6.56
N ALA A 110 11.64 -13.85 5.66
CA ALA A 110 11.92 -14.43 4.35
C ALA A 110 12.50 -15.85 4.45
N SER A 111 13.37 -16.09 5.44
CA SER A 111 13.97 -17.41 5.71
C SER A 111 12.94 -18.50 6.02
N ASP A 112 11.91 -18.15 6.78
CA ASP A 112 10.89 -19.10 7.24
C ASP A 112 9.91 -19.42 6.11
N ILE A 113 9.60 -18.42 5.28
CA ILE A 113 8.74 -18.55 4.11
C ILE A 113 9.39 -19.47 3.08
N ASP A 114 10.68 -19.30 2.80
CA ASP A 114 11.39 -20.19 1.88
C ASP A 114 11.39 -21.64 2.37
N ALA A 115 11.66 -21.85 3.66
CA ALA A 115 11.62 -23.20 4.25
C ALA A 115 10.22 -23.83 4.19
N ALA A 116 9.16 -23.04 4.34
CA ALA A 116 7.79 -23.51 4.21
C ALA A 116 7.44 -23.87 2.76
N LEU A 117 7.86 -23.06 1.79
CA LEU A 117 7.62 -23.31 0.36
C LEU A 117 8.40 -24.53 -0.13
N GLU A 118 9.67 -24.69 0.28
CA GLU A 118 10.45 -25.88 -0.06
C GLU A 118 9.77 -27.15 0.45
N ARG A 119 9.18 -27.15 1.65
CA ARG A 119 8.40 -28.29 2.17
C ARG A 119 7.12 -28.56 1.40
N LEU A 120 6.51 -27.53 0.82
CA LEU A 120 5.28 -27.62 0.03
C LEU A 120 5.52 -28.17 -1.37
N PHE A 121 6.62 -27.78 -2.01
CA PHE A 121 7.00 -28.21 -3.36
C PHE A 121 7.91 -29.45 -3.41
N SER A 122 8.47 -29.89 -2.28
CA SER A 122 9.21 -31.16 -2.16
C SER A 122 8.31 -32.36 -1.79
N ARG A 123 6.99 -32.16 -1.78
CA ARG A 123 5.98 -33.23 -1.80
C ARG A 123 5.44 -33.40 -3.21
#